data_AF-A0A544HM04-F1
#
_entry.id   AF-A0A544HM04-F1
#
_cell.length_a   1.000
_cell.length_b   1.000
_cell.length_c   1.000
_cell.angle_alpha   90.00
_cell.angle_beta   90.00
_cell.angle_gamma   90.00
#
_symmetry.space_group_name_H-M   'P 1'
#
loop_
_entity.id
_entity.type
_entity.pdbx_description
1 polymer ?
#
loop_
_entity_poly.entity_id
_entity_poly.type
_entity_poly.pdbx_seq_one_letter_code
_entity_poly.pdbx_strand_id
1 'polypeptide(L)'
;MAESYNLVFTAAHIVELAKIFTWPATTITLALVFRNKISSAFNGFFQKNNVTELSTPVGTLKFSQIESAVELQAESSNVKMTKDYESVVKYQNENESKYTQALLKNYQLHRQSYNVSDATALVTAEKALAITVAHNVYGNINRMIYKSQLVYLQKMYKQNSNIVSIEDLEQYYSSLRPHSPLFENVTSDQYVSFLIGQGLVQVSGTNYELTDFGESYVEYMNKYPNLVLSLNQS
;
A
#
# COMPACT_ATOMS: atom_id res chain seq x y z
N MET A 1 -23.04 52.59 43.25
CA MET A 1 -21.56 52.60 43.33
C MET A 1 -21.05 51.72 42.21
N ALA A 2 -20.37 52.30 41.23
CA ALA A 2 -19.77 51.57 40.12
C ALA A 2 -18.27 51.42 40.42
N GLU A 3 -17.78 50.19 40.53
CA GLU A 3 -16.36 49.90 40.67
C GLU A 3 -15.71 49.92 39.28
N SER A 4 -14.80 50.86 39.06
CA SER A 4 -13.95 50.93 37.88
C SER A 4 -12.69 50.08 38.09
N TYR A 5 -12.57 49.01 37.30
CA TYR A 5 -11.36 48.18 37.27
C TYR A 5 -10.31 48.85 36.36
N ASN A 6 -9.29 49.47 36.95
CA ASN A 6 -8.12 49.94 36.23
C ASN A 6 -7.18 48.75 35.94
N LEU A 7 -7.16 48.28 34.68
CA LEU A 7 -6.18 47.30 34.22
C LEU A 7 -4.82 47.98 34.03
N VAL A 8 -3.96 47.87 35.03
CA VAL A 8 -2.56 48.32 34.96
C VAL A 8 -1.76 47.27 34.19
N PHE A 9 -1.56 47.50 32.89
CA PHE A 9 -0.63 46.71 32.06
C PHE A 9 0.80 47.04 32.47
N THR A 10 1.47 46.12 33.18
CA THR A 10 2.91 46.21 33.43
C THR A 10 3.69 45.67 32.24
N ALA A 11 4.86 46.27 31.95
CA ALA A 11 5.74 45.90 30.85
C ALA A 11 6.09 44.40 30.81
N ALA A 12 6.06 43.72 31.96
CA ALA A 12 6.25 42.28 32.08
C ALA A 12 5.21 41.45 31.28
N HIS A 13 3.94 41.86 31.27
CA HIS A 13 2.88 41.14 30.55
C HIS A 13 3.00 41.29 29.02
N ILE A 14 3.49 42.44 28.56
CA ILE A 14 3.76 42.69 27.13
C ILE A 14 4.91 41.79 26.65
N VAL A 15 5.93 41.60 27.49
CA VAL A 15 7.07 40.72 27.18
C VAL A 15 6.67 39.24 27.13
N GLU A 16 5.76 38.79 27.99
CA GLU A 16 5.24 37.42 27.94
C GLU A 16 4.40 37.14 26.69
N LEU A 17 3.52 38.09 26.30
CA LEU A 17 2.78 37.99 25.04
C LEU A 17 3.73 37.97 23.84
N ALA A 18 4.75 38.82 23.82
CA ALA A 18 5.72 38.86 22.72
C ALA A 18 6.48 37.53 22.57
N LYS A 19 6.84 36.85 23.67
CA LYS A 19 7.52 35.54 23.63
C LYS A 19 6.66 34.45 22.98
N ILE A 20 5.35 34.44 23.23
CA ILE A 20 4.41 33.47 22.65
C ILE A 20 4.28 33.66 21.13
N PHE A 21 4.32 34.90 20.66
CA PHE A 21 4.21 35.23 19.23
C PHE A 21 5.53 35.17 18.45
N THR A 22 6.68 35.04 19.13
CA THR A 22 7.99 35.06 18.46
C THR A 22 8.21 33.83 17.59
N TRP A 23 7.83 32.64 18.05
CA TRP A 23 8.05 31.36 17.36
C TRP A 23 7.20 31.19 16.07
N PRO A 24 5.88 31.52 16.06
CA PRO A 24 5.08 31.41 14.85
C PRO A 24 5.49 32.46 13.81
N ALA A 25 5.82 33.68 14.26
CA ALA A 25 6.25 34.77 13.39
C ALA A 25 7.59 34.45 12.69
N THR A 26 8.57 33.90 13.43
CA THR A 26 9.84 33.46 12.83
C THR A 26 9.63 32.32 11.85
N THR A 27 8.77 31.36 12.16
CA THR A 27 8.47 30.23 11.27
C THR A 27 7.84 30.69 9.95
N ILE A 28 6.86 31.61 10.01
CA ILE A 28 6.20 32.17 8.82
C ILE A 28 7.19 33.00 7.98
N THR A 29 8.05 33.77 8.64
CA THR A 29 9.05 34.60 7.95
C THR A 29 10.10 33.72 7.26
N LEU A 30 10.55 32.64 7.91
CA LEU A 30 11.46 31.67 7.33
C LEU A 30 10.81 30.97 6.11
N ALA A 31 9.56 30.53 6.24
CA ALA A 31 8.82 29.91 5.15
C ALA A 31 8.68 30.83 3.93
N LEU A 32 8.40 32.13 4.15
CA LEU A 32 8.28 33.11 3.08
C LEU A 32 9.62 33.40 2.36
N VAL A 33 10.72 33.51 3.12
CA VAL A 33 12.05 33.78 2.54
C VAL A 33 12.58 32.58 1.75
N PHE A 34 12.29 31.36 2.17
CA PHE A 34 12.77 30.15 1.52
C PHE A 34 11.86 29.61 0.41
N ARG A 35 10.62 30.11 0.29
CA ARG A 35 9.66 29.71 -0.76
C ARG A 35 10.25 29.79 -2.18
N ASN A 36 11.02 30.84 -2.47
CA ASN A 36 11.55 31.07 -3.82
C ASN A 36 12.86 30.31 -4.10
N LYS A 37 13.55 29.79 -3.07
CA LYS A 37 14.82 29.03 -3.24
C LYS A 37 14.60 27.53 -3.33
N ILE A 38 13.54 27.00 -2.71
CA ILE A 38 13.26 25.56 -2.70
C ILE A 38 12.74 25.10 -4.07
N SER A 39 11.89 25.87 -4.76
CA SER A 39 11.33 25.40 -6.05
C SER A 39 12.38 25.29 -7.16
N SER A 40 13.42 26.13 -7.13
CA SER A 40 14.51 26.07 -8.12
C SER A 40 15.46 24.89 -7.91
N ALA A 41 15.64 24.44 -6.66
CA ALA A 41 16.46 23.27 -6.35
C ALA A 41 15.78 21.95 -6.74
N PHE A 42 14.45 21.89 -6.63
CA PHE A 42 13.67 20.72 -7.06
C PHE A 42 13.62 20.59 -8.59
N ASN A 43 13.40 21.68 -9.33
CA ASN A 43 13.31 21.59 -10.80
C ASN A 43 14.62 21.14 -11.47
N GLY A 44 15.79 21.43 -10.88
CA GLY A 44 17.09 21.02 -11.40
C GLY A 44 17.48 19.56 -11.10
N PHE A 45 16.91 18.97 -10.05
CA PHE A 45 17.19 17.57 -9.68
C PHE A 45 16.29 16.57 -10.41
N PHE A 46 15.07 16.97 -10.80
CA PHE A 46 14.11 16.08 -11.47
C PHE A 46 14.33 15.91 -12.98
N GLN A 47 15.13 16.77 -13.64
CA GLN A 47 15.32 16.68 -15.09
C GLN A 47 16.47 15.78 -15.53
N LYS A 48 17.32 15.27 -14.63
CA LYS A 48 18.62 14.70 -15.04
C LYS A 48 18.78 13.19 -14.96
N ASN A 49 17.85 12.41 -14.42
CA ASN A 49 17.98 10.96 -14.39
C ASN A 49 16.61 10.27 -14.49
N ASN A 50 16.25 9.76 -15.67
CA ASN A 50 15.58 8.47 -15.87
C ASN A 50 15.18 8.31 -17.35
N VAL A 51 16.10 7.76 -18.13
CA VAL A 51 15.78 7.14 -19.43
C VAL A 51 16.24 5.70 -19.31
N THR A 52 15.29 4.76 -19.15
CA THR A 52 15.56 3.33 -19.34
C THR A 52 14.82 2.91 -20.60
N GLU A 53 15.52 2.97 -21.72
CA GLU A 53 15.04 2.47 -23.01
C GLU A 53 15.33 0.96 -23.07
N LEU A 54 14.28 0.15 -23.22
CA LEU A 54 14.43 -1.26 -23.55
C LEU A 54 14.23 -1.42 -25.06
N SER A 55 15.33 -1.57 -25.81
CA SER A 55 15.29 -1.80 -27.25
C SER A 55 14.99 -3.27 -27.54
N THR A 56 13.88 -3.57 -28.22
CA THR A 56 13.66 -4.87 -28.87
C THR A 56 13.60 -4.69 -30.38
N PRO A 57 13.93 -5.71 -31.20
CA PRO A 57 14.09 -5.58 -32.65
C PRO A 57 12.84 -5.14 -33.44
N VAL A 58 11.68 -5.00 -32.80
CA VAL A 58 10.40 -4.66 -33.46
C VAL A 58 9.79 -3.34 -32.96
N GLY A 59 10.45 -2.61 -32.06
CA GLY A 59 10.02 -1.25 -31.69
C GLY A 59 10.37 -0.82 -30.27
N THR A 60 10.43 0.50 -30.07
CA THR A 60 10.74 1.14 -28.79
C THR A 60 9.45 1.36 -28.00
N LEU A 61 9.16 0.50 -27.02
CA LEU A 61 8.07 0.73 -26.07
C LEU A 61 8.56 1.68 -24.97
N LYS A 62 8.05 2.91 -24.97
CA LYS A 62 8.31 3.91 -23.93
C LYS A 62 7.34 3.68 -22.77
N PHE A 63 7.80 3.00 -21.72
CA PHE A 63 7.07 2.93 -20.46
C PHE A 63 7.30 4.22 -19.67
N SER A 64 6.36 5.17 -19.76
CA SER A 64 6.28 6.24 -18.77
C SER A 64 5.84 5.60 -17.44
N GLN A 65 6.79 5.40 -16.53
CA GLN A 65 6.51 5.07 -15.14
C GLN A 65 5.57 6.15 -14.58
N ILE A 66 4.30 5.81 -14.42
CA ILE A 66 3.32 6.64 -13.73
C ILE A 66 3.79 6.71 -12.27
N GLU A 67 4.10 7.93 -11.83
CA GLU A 67 4.72 8.29 -10.54
C GLU A 67 3.84 8.00 -9.31
N SER A 68 2.80 7.17 -9.44
CA SER A 68 1.96 6.71 -8.32
C SER A 68 2.48 5.44 -7.64
N ALA A 69 3.55 4.83 -8.16
CA ALA A 69 4.18 3.64 -7.56
C ALA A 69 5.19 3.95 -6.44
N VAL A 70 5.65 5.20 -6.32
CA VAL A 70 6.75 5.57 -5.40
C VAL A 70 6.28 5.74 -3.96
N GLU A 71 4.99 5.99 -3.71
CA GLU A 71 4.47 6.15 -2.34
C GLU A 71 3.96 4.83 -1.72
N LEU A 72 3.70 3.78 -2.52
CA LEU A 72 3.04 2.55 -2.06
C LEU A 72 3.96 1.32 -1.92
N GLN A 73 5.21 1.35 -2.38
CA GLN A 73 6.20 0.34 -1.98
C GLN A 73 6.54 0.41 -0.47
N ALA A 74 6.18 1.50 0.20
CA ALA A 74 6.34 1.65 1.65
C ALA A 74 5.25 0.90 2.46
N GLU A 75 4.06 0.65 1.91
CA GLU A 75 2.97 -0.05 2.61
C GLU A 75 2.95 -1.57 2.34
N SER A 76 3.41 -2.00 1.16
CA SER A 76 3.87 -3.38 1.01
C SER A 76 5.25 -3.47 1.65
N SER A 77 5.29 -3.51 2.99
CA SER A 77 6.49 -3.94 3.68
C SER A 77 6.80 -5.37 3.20
N ASN A 78 7.65 -5.46 2.17
CA ASN A 78 8.57 -6.57 2.08
C ASN A 78 9.16 -6.63 3.47
N VAL A 79 8.76 -7.64 4.25
CA VAL A 79 9.38 -7.96 5.53
C VAL A 79 10.80 -8.36 5.16
N LYS A 80 11.63 -7.36 4.92
CA LYS A 80 13.05 -7.51 4.74
C LYS A 80 13.52 -7.73 6.17
N MET A 81 13.37 -8.99 6.60
CA MET A 81 13.76 -9.43 7.92
C MET A 81 15.19 -8.94 8.09
N THR A 82 15.37 -7.97 8.99
CA THR A 82 16.70 -7.49 9.33
C THR A 82 17.47 -8.73 9.75
N LYS A 83 18.63 -8.98 9.12
CA LYS A 83 19.42 -10.20 9.37
C LYS A 83 19.95 -10.27 10.80
N ASP A 84 19.77 -9.21 11.57
CA ASP A 84 20.21 -9.09 12.95
C ASP A 84 19.08 -9.48 13.91
N TYR A 85 19.26 -10.59 14.62
CA TYR A 85 18.33 -11.09 15.63
C TYR A 85 18.01 -10.04 16.71
N GLU A 86 19.00 -9.25 17.14
CA GLU A 86 18.80 -8.25 18.20
C GLU A 86 17.82 -7.16 17.76
N SER A 87 17.92 -6.72 16.50
CA SER A 87 16.97 -5.76 15.93
C SER A 87 15.53 -6.28 15.89
N VAL A 88 15.32 -7.58 15.64
CA VAL A 88 13.98 -8.21 15.62
C VAL A 88 13.40 -8.25 17.04
N VAL A 89 14.20 -8.68 18.02
CA VAL A 89 13.76 -8.73 19.43
C VAL A 89 13.43 -7.34 19.93
N LYS A 90 14.28 -6.35 19.62
CA LYS A 90 14.04 -4.95 19.98
C LYS A 90 12.73 -4.44 19.39
N TYR A 91 12.51 -4.65 18.09
CA TYR A 91 11.27 -4.26 17.41
C TYR A 91 10.04 -4.92 18.04
N GLN A 92 10.10 -6.22 18.36
CA GLN A 92 9.01 -6.94 19.01
C GLN A 92 8.68 -6.34 20.37
N ASN A 93 9.69 -6.04 21.20
CA ASN A 93 9.50 -5.44 22.52
C ASN A 93 8.93 -4.01 22.43
N GLU A 94 9.36 -3.23 21.43
CA GLU A 94 8.89 -1.85 21.22
C GLU A 94 7.45 -1.77 20.70
N ASN A 95 7.00 -2.79 19.98
CA ASN A 95 5.65 -2.84 19.39
C ASN A 95 4.68 -3.71 20.19
N GLU A 96 5.12 -4.24 21.33
CA GLU A 96 4.25 -5.01 22.20
C GLU A 96 3.25 -4.10 22.91
N SER A 97 1.98 -4.50 22.90
CA SER A 97 0.90 -3.83 23.62
C SER A 97 0.31 -4.75 24.69
N LYS A 98 -0.48 -4.17 25.60
CA LYS A 98 -1.24 -4.95 26.60
C LYS A 98 -2.11 -6.03 25.95
N TYR A 99 -2.69 -5.72 24.79
CA TYR A 99 -3.54 -6.66 24.07
C TYR A 99 -2.74 -7.81 23.45
N THR A 100 -1.59 -7.53 22.84
CA THR A 100 -0.73 -8.59 22.26
C THR A 100 -0.16 -9.49 23.35
N GLN A 101 0.18 -8.95 24.52
CA GLN A 101 0.60 -9.73 25.70
C GLN A 101 -0.50 -10.68 26.19
N ALA A 102 -1.73 -10.17 26.35
CA ALA A 102 -2.87 -10.97 26.77
C ALA A 102 -3.18 -12.08 25.76
N LEU A 103 -3.09 -11.76 24.46
CA LEU A 103 -3.31 -12.72 23.38
C LEU A 103 -2.24 -13.82 23.40
N LEU A 104 -0.96 -13.48 23.53
CA LEU A 104 0.13 -14.45 23.65
C LEU A 104 -0.07 -15.38 24.85
N LYS A 105 -0.40 -14.82 26.02
CA LYS A 105 -0.67 -15.60 27.23
C LYS A 105 -1.83 -16.58 27.02
N ASN A 106 -2.92 -16.14 26.39
CA ASN A 106 -4.06 -17.01 26.09
C ASN A 106 -3.67 -18.15 25.14
N TYR A 107 -2.88 -17.87 24.10
CA TYR A 107 -2.37 -18.93 23.21
C TYR A 107 -1.49 -19.95 23.94
N GLN A 108 -0.61 -19.49 24.83
CA GLN A 108 0.23 -20.37 25.63
C GLN A 108 -0.59 -21.27 26.57
N LEU A 109 -1.62 -20.72 27.23
CA LEU A 109 -2.54 -21.48 28.08
C LEU A 109 -3.34 -22.51 27.27
N HIS A 110 -3.87 -22.13 26.11
CA HIS A 110 -4.57 -23.06 25.22
C HIS A 110 -3.66 -24.20 24.76
N ARG A 111 -2.44 -23.88 24.32
CA ARG A 111 -1.44 -24.89 23.92
C ARG A 111 -1.19 -25.91 25.03
N GLN A 112 -0.98 -25.43 26.26
CA GLN A 112 -0.79 -26.28 27.43
C GLN A 112 -2.01 -27.16 27.70
N SER A 113 -3.22 -26.61 27.60
CA SER A 113 -4.47 -27.37 27.82
C SER A 113 -4.67 -28.53 26.84
N TYR A 114 -4.13 -28.44 25.63
CA TYR A 114 -4.19 -29.48 24.61
C TYR A 114 -2.95 -30.39 24.57
N ASN A 115 -1.99 -30.23 25.49
CA ASN A 115 -0.72 -30.95 25.51
C ASN A 115 0.05 -30.89 24.18
N VAL A 116 -0.02 -29.75 23.48
CA VAL A 116 0.68 -29.55 22.20
C VAL A 116 2.16 -29.26 22.48
N SER A 117 3.04 -30.03 21.84
CA SER A 117 4.50 -29.87 21.98
C SER A 117 4.99 -28.51 21.47
N ASP A 118 6.14 -28.05 21.97
CA ASP A 118 6.78 -26.81 21.49
C ASP A 118 7.07 -26.86 19.98
N ALA A 119 7.54 -27.99 19.46
CA ALA A 119 7.83 -28.17 18.05
C ALA A 119 6.57 -28.06 17.18
N THR A 120 5.48 -28.72 17.58
CA THR A 120 4.19 -28.63 16.88
C THR A 120 3.63 -27.21 16.94
N ALA A 121 3.76 -26.54 18.08
CA ALA A 121 3.30 -25.17 18.26
C ALA A 121 4.07 -24.18 17.38
N LEU A 122 5.40 -24.34 17.26
CA LEU A 122 6.24 -23.52 16.40
C LEU A 122 5.79 -23.63 14.93
N VAL A 123 5.70 -24.86 14.40
CA VAL A 123 5.24 -25.11 13.01
C VAL A 123 3.83 -24.54 12.77
N THR A 124 2.95 -24.67 13.76
CA THR A 124 1.58 -24.14 13.67
C THR A 124 1.59 -22.61 13.66
N ALA A 125 2.41 -21.97 14.50
CA ALA A 125 2.57 -20.53 14.55
C ALA A 125 3.18 -19.96 13.26
N GLU A 126 4.19 -20.63 12.70
CA GLU A 126 4.80 -20.26 11.41
C GLU A 126 3.78 -20.31 10.26
N LYS A 127 2.98 -21.38 10.19
CA LYS A 127 1.89 -21.49 9.21
C LYS A 127 0.84 -20.40 9.40
N ALA A 128 0.41 -20.17 10.64
CA ALA A 128 -0.58 -19.15 10.96
C ALA A 128 -0.05 -17.75 10.59
N LEU A 129 1.22 -17.45 10.89
CA LEU A 129 1.87 -16.20 10.53
C LEU A 129 1.92 -16.01 9.01
N ALA A 130 2.34 -17.03 8.26
CA ALA A 130 2.37 -16.98 6.80
C ALA A 130 0.97 -16.68 6.21
N ILE A 131 -0.07 -17.34 6.73
CA ILE A 131 -1.47 -17.09 6.34
C ILE A 131 -1.89 -15.66 6.69
N THR A 132 -1.60 -15.18 7.91
CA THR A 132 -1.94 -13.82 8.34
C THR A 132 -1.25 -12.76 7.48
N VAL A 133 0.04 -12.94 7.18
CA VAL A 133 0.78 -12.04 6.30
C VAL A 133 0.15 -12.02 4.91
N ALA A 134 -0.14 -13.19 4.32
CA ALA A 134 -0.81 -13.27 3.02
C ALA A 134 -2.17 -12.56 3.02
N HIS A 135 -3.01 -12.81 4.03
CA HIS A 135 -4.31 -12.16 4.17
C HIS A 135 -4.19 -10.63 4.28
N ASN A 136 -3.19 -10.11 5.00
CA ASN A 136 -2.94 -8.68 5.09
C ASN A 136 -2.58 -8.08 3.72
N VAL A 137 -1.70 -8.76 2.97
CA VAL A 137 -1.36 -8.33 1.60
C VAL A 137 -2.58 -8.35 0.69
N TYR A 138 -3.39 -9.42 0.73
CA TYR A 138 -4.63 -9.50 -0.04
C TYR A 138 -5.61 -8.40 0.33
N GLY A 139 -5.73 -8.08 1.62
CA GLY A 139 -6.56 -6.98 2.11
C GLY A 139 -6.12 -5.62 1.57
N ASN A 140 -4.82 -5.37 1.46
CA ASN A 140 -4.28 -4.14 0.89
C ASN A 140 -4.58 -4.06 -0.62
N ILE A 141 -4.37 -5.15 -1.36
CA ILE A 141 -4.73 -5.24 -2.78
C ILE A 141 -6.23 -4.98 -2.99
N ASN A 142 -7.07 -5.57 -2.14
CA ASN A 142 -8.53 -5.44 -2.21
C ASN A 142 -9.00 -3.97 -2.08
N ARG A 143 -8.22 -3.09 -1.44
CA ARG A 143 -8.59 -1.66 -1.32
C ARG A 143 -8.38 -0.89 -2.63
N MET A 144 -7.55 -1.42 -3.53
CA MET A 144 -7.06 -0.71 -4.71
C MET A 144 -7.62 -1.28 -6.02
N ILE A 145 -7.94 -2.57 -6.08
CA ILE A 145 -8.49 -3.15 -7.31
C ILE A 145 -9.97 -2.80 -7.51
N TYR A 146 -10.37 -2.74 -8.77
CA TYR A 146 -11.76 -2.65 -9.17
C TYR A 146 -12.44 -4.03 -9.09
N LYS A 147 -13.75 -4.04 -8.85
CA LYS A 147 -14.54 -5.27 -8.90
C LYS A 147 -14.42 -5.97 -10.26
N SER A 148 -14.44 -5.21 -11.35
CA SER A 148 -14.20 -5.74 -12.70
C SER A 148 -12.86 -6.46 -12.83
N GLN A 149 -11.78 -5.95 -12.20
CA GLN A 149 -10.47 -6.62 -12.24
C GLN A 149 -10.49 -7.94 -11.48
N LEU A 150 -11.19 -8.03 -10.35
CA LEU A 150 -11.38 -9.32 -9.67
C LEU A 150 -12.15 -10.31 -10.55
N VAL A 151 -13.22 -9.86 -11.23
CA VAL A 151 -13.99 -10.70 -12.15
C VAL A 151 -13.11 -11.19 -13.31
N TYR A 152 -12.21 -10.35 -13.81
CA TYR A 152 -11.22 -10.73 -14.80
C TYR A 152 -10.28 -11.83 -14.28
N LEU A 153 -9.68 -11.64 -13.10
CA LEU A 153 -8.81 -12.64 -12.46
C LEU A 153 -9.56 -13.97 -12.22
N GLN A 154 -10.82 -13.91 -11.79
CA GLN A 154 -11.67 -15.10 -11.63
C GLN A 154 -11.98 -15.80 -12.97
N LYS A 155 -12.08 -15.04 -14.07
CA LYS A 155 -12.24 -15.61 -15.42
C LYS A 155 -10.96 -16.32 -15.85
N MET A 156 -9.79 -15.72 -15.63
CA MET A 156 -8.48 -16.35 -15.87
C MET A 156 -8.35 -17.65 -15.06
N TYR A 157 -8.65 -17.61 -13.76
CA TYR A 157 -8.55 -18.75 -12.85
C TYR A 157 -9.47 -19.93 -13.21
N LYS A 158 -10.58 -19.67 -13.91
CA LYS A 158 -11.49 -20.72 -14.39
C LYS A 158 -11.01 -21.39 -15.67
N GLN A 159 -10.04 -20.82 -16.36
CA GLN A 159 -9.41 -21.47 -17.50
C GLN A 159 -8.35 -22.43 -16.98
N ASN A 160 -8.35 -23.68 -17.48
CA ASN A 160 -7.45 -24.73 -17.00
C ASN A 160 -5.95 -24.38 -17.11
N SER A 161 -5.60 -23.36 -17.89
CA SER A 161 -4.23 -22.88 -18.09
C SER A 161 -3.87 -21.65 -17.26
N ASN A 162 -4.82 -20.98 -16.60
CA ASN A 162 -4.62 -19.68 -15.94
C ASN A 162 -3.99 -18.60 -16.85
N ILE A 163 -4.09 -18.79 -18.16
CA ILE A 163 -3.46 -17.99 -19.21
C ILE A 163 -4.55 -17.48 -20.15
N VAL A 164 -4.54 -16.17 -20.41
CA VAL A 164 -5.42 -15.49 -21.36
C VAL A 164 -4.59 -14.72 -22.38
N SER A 165 -5.08 -14.61 -23.61
CA SER A 165 -4.43 -13.81 -24.64
C SER A 165 -4.57 -12.29 -24.37
N ILE A 166 -3.71 -11.48 -24.98
CA ILE A 166 -3.87 -10.02 -24.95
C ILE A 166 -5.21 -9.63 -25.61
N GLU A 167 -5.62 -10.32 -26.66
CA GLU A 167 -6.89 -10.10 -27.35
C GLU A 167 -8.11 -10.37 -26.42
N ASP A 168 -8.03 -11.38 -25.55
CA ASP A 168 -9.07 -11.64 -24.56
C ASP A 168 -9.21 -10.50 -23.53
N LEU A 169 -8.09 -9.89 -23.12
CA LEU A 169 -8.10 -8.71 -22.26
C LEU A 169 -8.77 -7.53 -22.98
N GLU A 170 -8.37 -7.27 -24.22
CA GLU A 170 -8.94 -6.17 -25.02
C GLU A 170 -10.44 -6.32 -25.20
N GLN A 171 -10.90 -7.53 -25.51
CA GLN A 171 -12.32 -7.83 -25.65
C GLN A 171 -13.06 -7.64 -24.33
N TYR A 172 -12.49 -8.13 -23.22
CA TYR A 172 -13.06 -7.97 -21.89
C TYR A 172 -13.17 -6.48 -21.51
N TYR A 173 -12.07 -5.73 -21.65
CA TYR A 173 -12.00 -4.31 -21.32
C TYR A 173 -12.96 -3.47 -22.18
N SER A 174 -13.01 -3.75 -23.49
CA SER A 174 -13.92 -3.07 -24.42
C SER A 174 -15.40 -3.29 -24.08
N SER A 175 -15.76 -4.42 -23.48
CA SER A 175 -17.13 -4.68 -23.01
C SER A 175 -17.48 -3.89 -21.73
N LEU A 176 -16.48 -3.58 -20.90
CA LEU A 176 -16.65 -2.86 -19.64
C LEU A 176 -16.66 -1.35 -19.80
N ARG A 177 -15.76 -0.82 -20.64
CA ARG A 177 -15.51 0.62 -20.79
C ARG A 177 -16.77 1.47 -21.03
N PRO A 178 -17.76 1.06 -21.87
CA PRO A 178 -18.97 1.86 -22.09
C PRO A 178 -19.86 2.01 -20.86
N HIS A 179 -19.70 1.15 -19.85
CA HIS A 179 -20.60 1.05 -18.70
C HIS A 179 -20.04 1.73 -17.44
N SER A 180 -18.84 2.34 -17.51
CA SER A 180 -18.20 2.95 -16.35
C SER A 180 -17.43 4.23 -16.72
N PRO A 181 -17.84 5.40 -16.18
CA PRO A 181 -17.09 6.65 -16.35
C PRO A 181 -15.64 6.58 -15.85
N LEU A 182 -15.34 5.65 -14.94
CA LEU A 182 -13.99 5.46 -14.39
C LEU A 182 -12.98 5.00 -15.47
N PHE A 183 -13.46 4.50 -16.61
CA PHE A 183 -12.62 3.95 -17.68
C PHE A 183 -12.60 4.81 -18.95
N GLU A 184 -13.17 6.01 -18.93
CA GLU A 184 -13.28 6.87 -20.12
C GLU A 184 -11.91 7.18 -20.75
N ASN A 185 -10.91 7.43 -19.90
CA ASN A 185 -9.54 7.80 -20.27
C ASN A 185 -8.50 6.73 -19.93
N VAL A 186 -8.94 5.51 -19.61
CA VAL A 186 -8.06 4.40 -19.22
C VAL A 186 -7.89 3.48 -20.43
N THR A 187 -6.67 3.00 -20.69
CA THR A 187 -6.41 1.93 -21.67
C THR A 187 -6.49 0.56 -21.00
N SER A 188 -6.68 -0.51 -21.79
CA SER A 188 -6.56 -1.91 -21.36
C SER A 188 -5.24 -2.20 -20.65
N ASP A 189 -4.12 -1.68 -21.19
CA ASP A 189 -2.79 -1.79 -20.59
C ASP A 189 -2.75 -1.13 -19.21
N GLN A 190 -3.29 0.09 -19.08
CA GLN A 190 -3.37 0.78 -17.79
C GLN A 190 -4.29 0.04 -16.82
N TYR A 191 -5.39 -0.52 -17.32
CA TYR A 191 -6.32 -1.32 -16.55
C TYR A 191 -5.66 -2.58 -15.95
N VAL A 192 -4.81 -3.29 -16.70
CA VAL A 192 -4.11 -4.48 -16.17
C VAL A 192 -2.82 -4.14 -15.42
N SER A 193 -2.24 -2.95 -15.64
CA SER A 193 -0.93 -2.56 -15.08
C SER A 193 -0.83 -2.69 -13.56
N PHE A 194 -1.91 -2.39 -12.82
CA PHE A 194 -1.92 -2.54 -11.37
C PHE A 194 -1.81 -4.02 -10.96
N LEU A 195 -2.52 -4.91 -11.65
CA LEU A 195 -2.48 -6.36 -11.39
C LEU A 195 -1.07 -6.91 -11.63
N ILE A 196 -0.40 -6.41 -12.66
CA ILE A 196 1.00 -6.75 -12.94
C ILE A 196 1.93 -6.17 -11.87
N GLY A 197 1.74 -4.90 -11.50
CA GLY A 197 2.55 -4.23 -10.48
C GLY A 197 2.45 -4.86 -9.09
N GLN A 198 1.31 -5.46 -8.75
CA GLN A 198 1.10 -6.23 -7.52
C GLN A 198 1.53 -7.70 -7.64
N GLY A 199 2.03 -8.13 -8.80
CA GLY A 199 2.47 -9.50 -9.04
C GLY A 199 1.33 -10.52 -9.09
N LEU A 200 0.09 -10.10 -9.33
CA LEU A 200 -1.07 -11.00 -9.51
C LEU A 200 -1.08 -11.64 -10.91
N VAL A 201 -0.58 -10.88 -11.89
CA VAL A 201 -0.51 -11.28 -13.30
C VAL A 201 0.90 -11.03 -13.80
N GLN A 202 1.39 -11.90 -14.67
CA GLN A 202 2.65 -11.70 -15.40
C GLN A 202 2.40 -11.73 -16.91
N VAL A 203 3.29 -11.08 -17.66
CA VAL A 203 3.28 -11.11 -19.12
C VAL A 203 4.20 -12.23 -19.59
N SER A 204 3.66 -13.17 -20.35
CA SER A 204 4.37 -14.32 -20.90
C SER A 204 4.17 -14.36 -22.42
N GLY A 205 5.09 -13.74 -23.17
CA GLY A 205 4.97 -13.58 -24.61
C GLY A 205 3.77 -12.72 -25.00
N THR A 206 2.80 -13.31 -25.71
CA THR A 206 1.56 -12.65 -26.14
C THR A 206 0.38 -12.92 -25.19
N ASN A 207 0.66 -13.42 -23.99
CA ASN A 207 -0.37 -13.79 -23.02
C ASN A 207 -0.15 -13.13 -21.67
N TYR A 208 -1.24 -13.04 -20.92
CA TYR A 208 -1.25 -12.78 -19.49
C TYR A 208 -1.47 -14.09 -18.74
N GLU A 209 -0.71 -14.30 -17.68
CA GLU A 209 -0.74 -15.50 -16.86
C GLU A 209 -0.94 -15.11 -15.38
N LEU A 210 -1.81 -15.81 -14.65
CA LEU A 210 -1.85 -15.66 -13.20
C LEU A 210 -0.56 -16.22 -12.60
N THR A 211 0.02 -15.49 -11.66
CA THR A 211 1.14 -16.02 -10.88
C THR A 211 0.61 -16.92 -9.75
N ASP A 212 1.47 -17.71 -9.11
CA ASP A 212 1.12 -18.45 -7.88
C ASP A 212 0.48 -17.54 -6.80
N PHE A 213 0.95 -16.30 -6.72
CA PHE A 213 0.42 -15.29 -5.82
C PHE A 213 -0.97 -14.80 -6.26
N GLY A 214 -1.17 -14.59 -7.57
CA GLY A 214 -2.46 -14.24 -8.17
C GLY A 214 -3.51 -15.33 -7.99
N GLU A 215 -3.14 -16.58 -8.21
CA GLU A 215 -4.00 -17.74 -7.97
C GLU A 215 -4.43 -17.81 -6.49
N SER A 216 -3.46 -17.72 -5.58
CA SER A 216 -3.72 -17.73 -4.13
C SER A 216 -4.62 -16.56 -3.70
N TYR A 217 -4.47 -15.39 -4.33
CA TYR A 217 -5.35 -14.24 -4.11
C TYR A 217 -6.79 -14.52 -4.58
N VAL A 218 -6.97 -15.10 -5.77
CA VAL A 218 -8.30 -15.45 -6.29
C VAL A 218 -8.97 -16.51 -5.41
N GLU A 219 -8.25 -17.53 -4.98
CA GLU A 219 -8.75 -18.53 -4.03
C GLU A 219 -9.23 -17.89 -2.72
N TYR A 220 -8.44 -16.96 -2.16
CA TYR A 220 -8.80 -16.21 -0.98
C TYR A 220 -10.10 -15.42 -1.19
N MET A 221 -10.21 -14.68 -2.29
CA MET A 221 -11.41 -13.90 -2.60
C MET A 221 -12.65 -14.76 -2.83
N ASN A 222 -12.50 -15.95 -3.41
CA ASN A 222 -13.58 -16.92 -3.58
C ASN A 222 -14.05 -17.51 -2.23
N LYS A 223 -13.13 -17.69 -1.27
CA LYS A 223 -13.44 -18.19 0.08
C LYS A 223 -14.15 -17.14 0.94
N TYR A 224 -13.90 -15.85 0.71
CA TYR A 224 -14.43 -14.73 1.50
C TYR A 224 -15.25 -13.75 0.64
N PRO A 225 -16.43 -14.15 0.14
CA PRO A 225 -17.23 -13.35 -0.80
C PRO A 225 -17.71 -12.02 -0.21
N ASN A 226 -17.79 -11.90 1.12
CA ASN A 226 -18.11 -10.66 1.80
C ASN A 226 -17.08 -9.53 1.54
N LEU A 227 -15.83 -9.87 1.21
CA LEU A 227 -14.77 -8.91 0.88
C LEU A 227 -14.92 -8.34 -0.54
N VAL A 228 -15.67 -9.03 -1.41
CA VAL A 228 -15.98 -8.56 -2.77
C VAL A 228 -16.98 -7.42 -2.73
N LEU A 229 -17.90 -7.40 -1.75
CA LEU A 229 -18.90 -6.34 -1.59
C LEU A 229 -18.25 -5.00 -1.19
N SER A 230 -17.08 -5.04 -0.56
CA SER A 230 -16.32 -3.86 -0.15
C SER A 230 -15.38 -3.31 -1.24
N LEU A 231 -15.33 -3.92 -2.42
CA LEU A 231 -14.51 -3.43 -3.53
C LEU A 231 -15.07 -2.12 -4.10
N ASN A 232 -14.16 -1.27 -4.61
CA ASN A 232 -14.54 -0.07 -5.35
C ASN A 232 -15.49 -0.43 -6.50
N GLN A 233 -16.64 0.24 -6.55
CA GLN A 233 -17.66 -0.02 -7.55
C GLN A 233 -17.22 0.54 -8.92
N SER A 234 -16.58 -0.33 -9.71
CA SER A 234 -16.64 -0.37 -11.18
C SER A 234 -16.48 -1.79 -11.69
#